data_AF-T1A988-F1
#
_entry.id   AF-T1A988-F1
#
_cell.length_a   1.000
_cell.length_b   1.000
_cell.length_c   1.000
_cell.angle_alpha   90.00
_cell.angle_beta   90.00
_cell.angle_gamma   90.00
#
_symmetry.space_group_name_H-M   'P 1'
#
loop_
_entity.id
_entity.type
_entity.pdbx_description
1 polymer ?
#
loop_
_entity_poly.entity_id
_entity_poly.type
_entity_poly.pdbx_seq_one_letter_code
_entity_poly.pdbx_strand_id
1 'polypeptide(L)'
;LNGGHINTDFIDNSAGVDTSDHEVNIKILLSVASEERHAIVRHRARLLREMTEDIALHVLDHNYEQARALSVLEFRSPQRLEEHVHLIRELERRRIVNRRLEGLPNAETLALRRAAQRGLTRPELAILLAYGKIALSQDLQTSDIAEDSHPLPGDRAV
;
A
#
# COMPACT_ATOMS: atom_id res chain seq x y z
N LEU A 1 17.92 -2.92 15.62
CA LEU A 1 17.71 -4.14 16.46
C LEU A 1 17.75 -3.87 17.97
N ASN A 2 17.78 -2.61 18.42
CA ASN A 2 17.82 -2.25 19.85
C ASN A 2 16.42 -2.01 20.45
N GLY A 3 15.38 -2.67 19.93
CA GLY A 3 14.00 -2.55 20.43
C GLY A 3 13.22 -1.29 20.01
N GLY A 4 13.77 -0.43 19.15
CA GLY A 4 13.02 0.69 18.58
C GLY A 4 12.04 0.25 17.50
N HIS A 5 10.82 0.79 17.52
CA HIS A 5 9.83 0.63 16.46
C HIS A 5 9.87 1.87 15.56
N ILE A 6 10.48 1.73 14.39
CA ILE A 6 10.52 2.75 13.34
C ILE A 6 10.00 2.14 12.05
N ASN A 7 9.21 2.89 11.28
CA ASN A 7 8.86 2.51 9.91
C ASN A 7 9.72 3.33 8.92
N THR A 8 9.49 3.15 7.63
CA THR A 8 10.05 4.01 6.59
C THR A 8 9.26 5.32 6.49
N ASP A 9 9.89 6.33 5.89
CA ASP A 9 9.29 7.64 5.66
C ASP A 9 7.98 7.57 4.84
N PHE A 10 7.92 6.70 3.83
CA PHE A 10 6.72 6.50 3.01
C PHE A 10 5.55 5.84 3.76
N ILE A 11 5.78 5.32 4.97
CA ILE A 11 4.71 4.89 5.87
C ILE A 11 4.34 6.04 6.81
N ASP A 12 5.34 6.59 7.51
CA ASP A 12 5.10 7.54 8.60
C ASP A 12 4.70 8.95 8.09
N ASN A 13 4.98 9.28 6.83
CA ASN A 13 4.62 10.55 6.17
C ASN A 13 3.59 10.35 5.03
N SER A 14 2.81 9.26 5.07
CA SER A 14 1.93 8.92 3.95
C SER A 14 0.65 9.76 3.87
N ALA A 15 0.21 10.38 4.98
CA ALA A 15 -1.05 11.13 5.06
C ALA A 15 -1.17 12.27 4.03
N GLY A 16 -0.09 12.99 3.75
CA GLY A 16 -0.10 14.05 2.74
C GLY A 16 -0.29 13.52 1.31
N VAL A 17 0.33 12.38 1.00
CA VAL A 17 0.16 11.69 -0.29
C VAL A 17 -1.26 11.15 -0.42
N ASP A 18 -1.76 10.48 0.62
CA ASP A 18 -3.10 9.89 0.67
C ASP A 18 -4.20 10.96 0.50
N THR A 19 -4.03 12.11 1.16
CA THR A 19 -4.93 13.27 0.98
C THR A 19 -4.93 13.77 -0.47
N SER A 20 -3.74 13.86 -1.10
CA SER A 20 -3.61 14.28 -2.50
C SER A 20 -4.25 13.27 -3.46
N ASP A 21 -4.14 11.98 -3.20
CA ASP A 21 -4.76 10.94 -4.02
C ASP A 21 -6.29 11.04 -3.98
N HIS A 22 -6.88 11.22 -2.79
CA HIS A 22 -8.32 11.50 -2.65
C HIS A 22 -8.72 12.74 -3.44
N GLU A 23 -7.96 13.84 -3.30
CA GLU A 23 -8.22 15.08 -4.01
C GLU A 23 -8.19 14.84 -5.53
N VAL A 24 -7.15 14.20 -6.08
CA VAL A 24 -7.03 13.92 -7.52
C VAL A 24 -8.17 13.02 -8.01
N ASN A 25 -8.53 11.96 -7.28
CA ASN A 25 -9.59 11.04 -7.67
C ASN A 25 -10.96 11.73 -7.74
N ILE A 26 -11.31 12.53 -6.73
CA ILE A 26 -12.55 13.31 -6.72
C ILE A 26 -12.57 14.31 -7.88
N LYS A 27 -11.43 14.97 -8.15
CA LYS A 27 -11.31 15.92 -9.25
C LYS A 27 -11.50 15.26 -10.63
N ILE A 28 -10.97 14.06 -10.83
CA ILE A 28 -11.16 13.27 -12.05
C ILE A 28 -12.65 12.91 -12.20
N LEU A 29 -13.27 12.36 -11.16
CA LEU A 29 -14.69 12.00 -11.16
C LEU A 29 -15.59 13.19 -11.55
N LEU A 30 -15.40 14.34 -10.91
CA LEU A 30 -16.17 15.55 -11.20
C LEU A 30 -15.94 16.08 -12.62
N SER A 31 -14.75 15.84 -13.18
CA SER A 31 -14.43 16.25 -14.55
C SER A 31 -15.13 15.37 -15.59
N VAL A 32 -15.36 14.09 -15.29
CA VAL A 32 -16.14 13.17 -16.14
C VAL A 32 -17.63 13.47 -16.06
N ALA A 33 -18.14 13.78 -14.86
CA ALA A 33 -19.57 14.00 -14.63
C ALA A 33 -20.13 15.33 -15.21
N SER A 34 -19.27 16.23 -15.67
CA SER A 34 -19.69 17.58 -16.05
C SER A 34 -19.48 17.87 -17.55
N GLU A 35 -20.55 17.90 -18.34
CA GLU A 35 -20.51 18.26 -19.77
C GLU A 35 -20.35 19.78 -20.02
N GLU A 36 -20.71 20.65 -19.05
CA GLU A 36 -20.68 22.13 -19.18
C GLU A 36 -19.56 22.83 -18.37
N ARG A 37 -18.50 23.26 -19.07
CA ARG A 37 -17.18 23.66 -18.50
C ARG A 37 -17.15 24.84 -17.49
N HIS A 38 -18.19 25.65 -17.33
CA HIS A 38 -18.05 26.96 -16.66
C HIS A 38 -18.70 27.09 -15.26
N ALA A 39 -19.75 26.32 -14.92
CA ALA A 39 -20.36 26.35 -13.59
C ALA A 39 -19.57 25.52 -12.54
N ILE A 40 -18.64 24.68 -13.00
CA ILE A 40 -18.03 23.57 -12.26
C ILE A 40 -17.02 24.01 -11.21
N VAL A 41 -16.21 25.05 -11.44
CA VAL A 41 -15.04 25.34 -10.61
C VAL A 41 -15.42 25.74 -9.17
N ARG A 42 -16.45 26.59 -9.01
CA ARG A 42 -16.93 27.01 -7.68
C ARG A 42 -17.65 25.89 -6.94
N HIS A 43 -18.42 25.06 -7.66
CA HIS A 43 -19.13 23.94 -7.06
C HIS A 43 -18.16 22.85 -6.59
N ARG A 44 -17.11 22.56 -7.38
CA ARG A 44 -16.04 21.63 -7.03
C ARG A 44 -15.26 22.03 -5.78
N ALA A 45 -14.87 23.31 -5.67
CA ALA A 45 -14.16 23.80 -4.50
C ALA A 45 -15.03 23.75 -3.23
N ARG A 46 -16.34 23.96 -3.36
CA ARG A 46 -17.29 23.82 -2.25
C ARG A 46 -17.42 22.36 -1.82
N LEU A 47 -17.60 21.45 -2.78
CA LEU A 47 -17.74 20.02 -2.50
C LEU A 47 -16.49 19.44 -1.81
N LEU A 48 -15.28 19.76 -2.29
CA LEU A 48 -14.04 19.33 -1.62
C LEU A 48 -13.92 19.85 -0.19
N ARG A 49 -14.42 21.06 0.08
CA ARG A 49 -14.45 21.63 1.43
C ARG A 49 -15.45 20.90 2.32
N GLU A 50 -16.62 20.55 1.78
CA GLU A 50 -17.64 19.77 2.50
C GLU A 50 -17.13 18.36 2.85
N MET A 51 -16.31 17.75 1.99
CA MET A 51 -15.71 16.41 2.20
C MET A 51 -14.46 16.40 3.10
N THR A 52 -14.01 17.54 3.61
CA THR A 52 -12.70 17.63 4.30
C THR A 52 -12.61 16.71 5.52
N GLU A 53 -13.65 16.68 6.36
CA GLU A 53 -13.67 15.81 7.55
C GLU A 53 -13.70 14.32 7.17
N ASP A 54 -14.51 13.95 6.18
CA ASP A 54 -14.59 12.56 5.71
C ASP A 54 -13.25 12.07 5.15
N ILE A 55 -12.59 12.90 4.34
CA ILE A 55 -11.24 12.60 3.81
C ILE A 55 -10.24 12.49 4.95
N ALA A 56 -10.28 13.39 5.94
CA ALA A 56 -9.37 13.34 7.07
C ALA A 56 -9.53 12.04 7.87
N LEU A 57 -10.77 11.61 8.13
CA LEU A 57 -11.05 10.34 8.80
C LEU A 57 -10.53 9.14 8.00
N HIS A 58 -10.81 9.09 6.69
CA HIS A 58 -10.31 8.03 5.83
C HIS A 58 -8.78 7.96 5.79
N VAL A 59 -8.11 9.11 5.70
CA VAL A 59 -6.64 9.18 5.71
C VAL A 59 -6.07 8.69 7.05
N LEU A 60 -6.66 9.11 8.17
CA LEU A 60 -6.23 8.66 9.50
C LEU A 60 -6.41 7.14 9.68
N ASP A 61 -7.57 6.60 9.30
CA ASP A 61 -7.85 5.17 9.37
C ASP A 61 -6.91 4.36 8.48
N HIS A 62 -6.66 4.85 7.26
CA HIS A 62 -5.71 4.21 6.34
C HIS A 62 -4.30 4.15 6.97
N ASN A 63 -3.79 5.29 7.44
CA ASN A 63 -2.46 5.37 8.05
C ASN A 63 -2.33 4.46 9.26
N TYR A 64 -3.37 4.42 10.10
CA TYR A 64 -3.45 3.52 11.25
C TYR A 64 -3.38 2.04 10.84
N GLU A 65 -4.18 1.63 9.87
CA GLU A 65 -4.23 0.23 9.40
C GLU A 65 -2.92 -0.20 8.73
N GLN A 66 -2.23 0.70 8.01
CA GLN A 66 -0.88 0.40 7.48
C GLN A 66 0.13 0.15 8.60
N ALA A 67 0.18 1.02 9.61
CA ALA A 67 1.07 0.84 10.76
C ALA A 67 0.75 -0.43 11.55
N ARG A 68 -0.54 -0.75 11.70
CA ARG A 68 -1.04 -1.97 12.34
C ARG A 68 -0.64 -3.22 11.56
N ALA A 69 -0.79 -3.22 10.24
CA ALA A 69 -0.37 -4.32 9.39
C ALA A 69 1.13 -4.63 9.58
N LEU A 70 1.98 -3.60 9.67
CA LEU A 70 3.41 -3.77 9.95
C LEU A 70 3.68 -4.38 11.33
N SER A 71 2.92 -4.01 12.35
CA SER A 71 3.03 -4.64 13.68
C SER A 71 2.66 -6.13 13.65
N VAL A 72 1.63 -6.50 12.89
CA VAL A 72 1.26 -7.92 12.70
C VAL A 72 2.33 -8.67 11.92
N LEU A 73 2.87 -8.06 10.86
CA LEU A 73 3.95 -8.65 10.06
C LEU A 73 5.22 -8.84 10.88
N GLU A 74 5.62 -7.84 11.67
CA GLU A 74 6.80 -7.90 12.56
C GLU A 74 6.66 -9.04 13.56
N PHE A 75 5.50 -9.15 14.23
CA PHE A 75 5.23 -10.20 15.19
C PHE A 75 5.36 -11.61 14.60
N ARG A 76 4.94 -11.80 13.35
CA ARG A 76 5.00 -13.09 12.63
C ARG A 76 6.28 -13.29 11.81
N SER A 77 7.16 -12.29 11.79
CA SER A 77 8.30 -12.22 10.88
C SER A 77 9.31 -13.35 11.06
N PRO A 78 9.65 -13.78 12.29
CA PRO A 78 10.53 -14.94 12.49
C PRO A 78 10.00 -16.23 11.89
N GLN A 79 8.70 -16.52 12.07
CA GLN A 79 8.07 -17.77 11.62
C GLN A 79 7.85 -17.78 10.11
N ARG A 80 7.67 -16.62 9.49
CA ARG A 80 7.40 -16.45 8.05
C ARG A 80 8.62 -15.99 7.25
N LEU A 81 9.82 -16.04 7.81
CA LEU A 81 11.02 -15.51 7.16
C LEU A 81 11.26 -16.11 5.77
N GLU A 82 11.02 -17.41 5.59
CA GLU A 82 11.17 -18.06 4.26
C GLU A 82 10.23 -17.46 3.21
N GLU A 83 8.99 -17.16 3.59
CA GLU A 83 8.02 -16.52 2.70
C GLU A 83 8.47 -15.12 2.30
N HIS A 84 9.00 -14.35 3.26
CA HIS A 84 9.58 -13.03 2.98
C HIS A 84 10.79 -13.13 2.04
N VAL A 85 11.67 -14.13 2.24
CA VAL A 85 12.82 -14.36 1.36
C VAL A 85 12.37 -14.73 -0.05
N HIS A 86 11.35 -15.57 -0.17
CA HIS A 86 10.76 -15.92 -1.46
C HIS A 86 10.21 -14.68 -2.16
N LEU A 87 9.43 -13.84 -1.45
CA LEU A 87 8.87 -12.62 -2.00
C LEU A 87 9.95 -11.62 -2.45
N ILE A 88 11.02 -11.42 -1.66
CA ILE A 88 12.16 -10.57 -2.07
C ILE A 88 12.75 -11.06 -3.40
N ARG A 89 13.02 -12.37 -3.52
CA ARG A 89 13.58 -12.95 -4.74
C ARG A 89 12.66 -12.79 -5.93
N GLU A 90 11.36 -12.97 -5.72
CA GLU A 90 10.35 -12.82 -6.77
C GLU A 90 10.26 -11.38 -7.27
N LEU A 91 10.21 -10.41 -6.36
CA LEU A 91 10.19 -8.98 -6.71
C LEU A 91 11.48 -8.57 -7.46
N GLU A 92 12.63 -9.10 -7.08
CA GLU A 92 13.90 -8.84 -7.80
C GLU A 92 13.91 -9.49 -9.18
N ARG A 93 13.42 -10.73 -9.30
CA ARG A 93 13.30 -11.45 -10.58
C ARG A 93 12.41 -10.67 -11.56
N ARG A 94 11.33 -10.08 -11.05
CA ARG A 94 10.42 -9.18 -11.79
C ARG A 94 11.00 -7.79 -12.03
N ARG A 95 12.21 -7.49 -11.53
CA ARG A 95 12.86 -6.16 -11.56
C ARG A 95 12.03 -5.04 -10.93
N ILE A 96 11.15 -5.39 -9.99
CA ILE A 96 10.30 -4.45 -9.25
C ILE A 96 11.10 -3.81 -8.11
N VAL A 97 11.98 -4.58 -7.48
CA VAL A 97 12.84 -4.10 -6.38
C VAL A 97 14.31 -4.38 -6.69
N ASN A 98 15.18 -3.50 -6.21
CA ASN A 98 16.61 -3.76 -6.10
C ASN A 98 16.98 -3.81 -4.62
N ARG A 99 17.21 -5.02 -4.09
CA ARG A 99 17.39 -5.20 -2.63
C ARG A 99 18.49 -4.31 -2.05
N ARG A 100 19.55 -4.05 -2.83
CA ARG A 100 20.71 -3.26 -2.37
C ARG A 100 20.37 -1.78 -2.27
N LEU A 101 19.62 -1.25 -3.22
CA LEU A 101 19.20 0.16 -3.20
C LEU A 101 18.22 0.42 -2.06
N GLU A 102 17.31 -0.53 -1.82
CA GLU A 102 16.31 -0.43 -0.76
C GLU A 102 16.85 -0.78 0.65
N GLY A 103 18.10 -1.25 0.75
CA GLY A 103 18.66 -1.67 2.04
C GLY A 103 18.05 -2.97 2.61
N LEU A 104 17.46 -3.81 1.75
CA LEU A 104 16.98 -5.15 2.12
C LEU A 104 18.17 -6.11 2.34
N PRO A 105 18.05 -7.09 3.26
CA PRO A 105 19.15 -7.96 3.64
C PRO A 105 19.59 -8.90 2.50
N ASN A 106 20.89 -9.17 2.44
CA ASN A 106 21.46 -10.16 1.53
C ASN A 106 21.22 -11.60 2.03
N ALA A 107 21.55 -12.59 1.20
CA ALA A 107 21.31 -14.01 1.52
C ALA A 107 22.04 -14.47 2.80
N GLU A 108 23.27 -13.99 3.03
CA GLU A 108 24.05 -14.29 4.22
C GLU A 108 23.40 -13.74 5.49
N THR A 109 22.98 -12.47 5.46
CA THR A 109 22.25 -11.81 6.56
C THR A 109 20.95 -12.53 6.88
N LEU A 110 20.20 -12.94 5.85
CA LEU A 110 18.97 -13.70 6.00
C LEU A 110 19.22 -15.08 6.63
N ALA A 111 20.30 -15.77 6.26
CA ALA A 111 20.69 -17.05 6.85
C ALA A 111 21.07 -16.90 8.34
N LEU A 112 21.84 -15.86 8.68
CA LEU A 112 22.18 -15.54 10.07
C LEU A 112 20.93 -15.24 10.91
N ARG A 113 19.98 -14.46 10.38
CA ARG A 113 18.71 -14.16 11.06
C ARG A 113 17.87 -15.42 11.27
N ARG A 114 17.80 -16.31 10.28
CA ARG A 114 17.11 -17.60 10.40
C ARG A 114 17.69 -18.45 11.52
N ALA A 115 19.02 -18.59 11.57
CA ALA A 115 19.71 -19.35 12.62
C ALA A 115 19.45 -18.75 14.01
N ALA A 116 19.30 -17.42 14.10
CA ALA A 116 18.96 -16.71 15.34
C ALA A 116 17.44 -16.61 15.62
N GLN A 117 16.58 -17.28 14.86
CA GLN A 117 15.11 -17.17 14.93
C GLN A 117 14.61 -15.71 14.91
N ARG A 118 15.21 -14.89 14.06
CA ARG A 118 14.85 -13.49 13.83
C ARG A 118 14.26 -13.30 12.45
N GLY A 119 13.27 -12.41 12.35
CA GLY A 119 12.64 -12.03 11.09
C GLY A 119 13.28 -10.82 10.40
N LEU A 120 12.60 -10.30 9.40
CA LEU A 120 12.79 -8.93 8.92
C LEU A 120 12.36 -7.91 9.97
N THR A 121 13.03 -6.76 9.97
CA THR A 121 12.71 -5.58 10.77
C THR A 121 11.55 -4.79 10.16
N ARG A 122 10.94 -3.88 10.93
CA ARG A 122 9.82 -3.06 10.45
C ARG A 122 10.13 -2.26 9.17
N PRO A 123 11.27 -1.56 9.01
CA PRO A 123 11.56 -0.86 7.77
C PRO A 123 11.66 -1.80 6.56
N GLU A 124 12.30 -2.97 6.74
CA GLU A 124 12.40 -3.98 5.68
C GLU A 124 11.03 -4.57 5.33
N LEU A 125 10.15 -4.76 6.31
CA LEU A 125 8.76 -5.18 6.09
C LEU A 125 7.93 -4.09 5.40
N ALA A 126 8.16 -2.83 5.72
CA ALA A 126 7.51 -1.69 5.05
C ALA A 126 7.87 -1.64 3.57
N ILE A 127 9.14 -1.83 3.23
CA ILE A 127 9.61 -1.97 1.85
C ILE A 127 8.90 -3.14 1.17
N LEU A 128 8.92 -4.31 1.82
CA LEU A 128 8.33 -5.51 1.24
C LEU A 128 6.82 -5.38 1.01
N LEU A 129 6.10 -4.74 1.95
CA LEU A 129 4.68 -4.44 1.84
C LEU A 129 4.40 -3.46 0.69
N ALA A 130 5.18 -2.39 0.56
CA ALA A 130 5.02 -1.40 -0.51
C ALA A 130 5.24 -2.02 -1.90
N TYR A 131 6.35 -2.74 -2.10
CA TYR A 131 6.62 -3.40 -3.37
C TYR A 131 5.67 -4.57 -3.65
N GLY A 132 5.19 -5.25 -2.62
CA GLY A 132 4.13 -6.24 -2.74
C GLY A 132 2.83 -5.64 -3.27
N LYS A 133 2.41 -4.46 -2.75
CA LYS A 133 1.26 -3.72 -3.26
C LYS A 133 1.47 -3.31 -4.72
N ILE A 134 2.64 -2.78 -5.08
CA ILE A 134 2.96 -2.38 -6.46
C ILE A 134 2.87 -3.59 -7.40
N ALA A 135 3.50 -4.71 -7.04
CA ALA A 135 3.48 -5.93 -7.82
C ALA A 135 2.06 -6.46 -8.03
N LEU A 136 1.26 -6.49 -6.96
CA LEU A 136 -0.14 -6.91 -7.03
C LEU A 136 -0.97 -5.98 -7.91
N SER A 137 -0.80 -4.66 -7.79
CA SER A 137 -1.50 -3.70 -8.65
C SER A 137 -1.14 -3.88 -10.13
N GLN A 138 0.13 -4.15 -10.46
CA GLN A 138 0.55 -4.47 -11.83
C GLN A 138 -0.10 -5.76 -12.33
N ASP A 139 -0.12 -6.80 -11.49
CA ASP A 139 -0.73 -8.09 -11.84
C ASP A 139 -2.23 -7.90 -12.13
N LEU A 140 -2.94 -7.16 -11.27
CA LEU A 140 -4.36 -6.84 -11.44
C LEU A 140 -4.65 -6.04 -12.72
N GLN A 141 -3.78 -5.11 -13.11
CA GLN A 141 -3.94 -4.34 -14.35
C GLN A 141 -3.80 -5.20 -15.61
N THR A 142 -3.02 -6.27 -15.55
CA THR A 142 -2.82 -7.21 -16.67
C THR A 142 -3.74 -8.42 -16.62
N SER A 143 -4.57 -8.51 -15.59
CA SER A 143 -5.43 -9.66 -15.36
C SER A 143 -6.82 -9.43 -15.95
N ASP A 144 -7.38 -10.48 -16.56
CA ASP A 144 -8.75 -10.48 -17.10
C ASP A 144 -9.83 -10.51 -15.99
N ILE A 145 -9.48 -10.27 -14.72
CA ILE A 145 -10.44 -10.21 -13.60
C ILE A 145 -11.52 -9.13 -13.83
N ALA A 146 -11.19 -8.05 -14.54
CA ALA A 146 -12.18 -7.03 -14.91
C ALA A 146 -13.25 -7.56 -15.90
N GLU A 147 -12.95 -8.63 -16.63
CA GLU A 147 -13.84 -9.30 -17.57
C GLU A 147 -14.52 -10.54 -16.95
N ASP A 148 -14.09 -10.97 -15.75
CA ASP A 148 -14.67 -12.09 -15.04
C ASP A 148 -16.09 -11.74 -14.57
N SER A 149 -17.07 -12.33 -15.23
CA SER A 149 -18.50 -12.06 -15.05
C SER A 149 -19.08 -12.76 -13.81
N HIS A 150 -18.24 -13.14 -12.86
CA HIS A 150 -18.71 -13.73 -11.62
C HIS A 150 -19.41 -12.64 -10.79
N PRO A 151 -20.74 -12.74 -10.55
CA PRO A 151 -21.45 -11.76 -9.74
C PRO A 151 -20.79 -11.62 -8.38
N LEU A 152 -20.53 -10.38 -7.96
CA LEU A 152 -20.10 -10.08 -6.61
C LEU A 152 -21.14 -10.66 -5.63
N PRO A 153 -20.74 -11.18 -4.46
CA PRO A 153 -21.68 -11.66 -3.45
C PRO A 153 -22.56 -10.49 -2.99
N GLY A 154 -23.72 -10.33 -3.64
CA GLY A 154 -24.61 -9.18 -3.52
C GLY A 154 -25.53 -8.99 -4.73
N ASP A 155 -25.13 -9.44 -5.92
CA ASP A 155 -25.90 -9.32 -7.17
C ASP A 155 -27.00 -10.37 -7.35
N ARG A 156 -27.36 -11.12 -6.30
CA ARG A 156 -28.60 -11.91 -6.32
C ARG A 156 -29.76 -10.97 -6.04
N ALA A 157 -30.34 -10.47 -7.13
CA ALA A 157 -31.56 -9.68 -7.17
C ALA A 157 -32.64 -10.21 -6.20
N VAL A 158 -33.21 -9.27 -5.43
CA VAL A 158 -34.58 -9.36 -4.89
C VAL A 158 -35.56 -9.16 -6.03
#